data_AF-A0A356X0N5-F1
#
_entry.id   AF-A0A356X0N5-F1
#
_cell.length_a   1.000
_cell.length_b   1.000
_cell.length_c   1.000
_cell.angle_alpha   90.00
_cell.angle_beta   90.00
_cell.angle_gamma   90.00
#
_symmetry.space_group_name_H-M   'P 1'
#
loop_
_entity.id
_entity.type
_entity.pdbx_description
1 polymer ?
#
loop_
_entity_poly.entity_id
_entity_poly.type
_entity_poly.pdbx_seq_one_letter_code
_entity_poly.pdbx_strand_id
1 'polypeptide(L)'
;CLVEGTSGKIYAGVRIENISYPLTIPAVQAACSICLSEKDTPAKIYVQNRELEQLAFWTVEFHMEVIETDTPPYVDRQDLQMSPSSSFSILKELKSLLDQAVTINSDFPVSALLFTKQGYFEGVNVEVSDWTKGICAERVAISKAFAHGDTDFTKMEVHTRKGEFS
;
A
#
# COMPACT_ATOMS: atom_id res chain seq x y z
N CYS A 1 3.45 11.89 3.24
CA CYS A 1 3.24 11.79 4.71
C CYS A 1 3.81 10.47 5.20
N LEU A 2 3.92 10.29 6.52
CA LEU A 2 4.31 9.01 7.10
C LEU A 2 3.18 8.51 8.01
N VAL A 3 2.90 7.22 7.97
CA VAL A 3 1.95 6.56 8.87
C VAL A 3 2.71 5.59 9.75
N GLU A 4 2.59 5.72 11.07
CA GLU A 4 3.09 4.73 12.02
C GLU A 4 1.93 3.78 12.35
N GLY A 5 2.18 2.49 12.17
CA GLY A 5 1.23 1.45 12.55
C GLY A 5 1.28 1.16 14.06
N THR A 6 0.31 0.40 14.56
CA THR A 6 0.30 -0.05 15.96
C THR A 6 1.50 -0.92 16.30
N SER A 7 2.13 -1.54 15.30
CA SER A 7 3.40 -2.27 15.46
C SER A 7 4.61 -1.36 15.73
N GLY A 8 4.49 -0.05 15.52
CA GLY A 8 5.59 0.92 15.55
C GLY A 8 6.37 1.04 14.24
N LYS A 9 6.07 0.21 13.22
CA LYS A 9 6.62 0.38 11.87
C LYS A 9 6.06 1.62 11.19
N ILE A 10 6.84 2.19 10.28
CA ILE A 10 6.50 3.44 9.59
C ILE A 10 6.40 3.20 8.09
N TYR A 11 5.31 3.68 7.50
CA TYR A 11 4.97 3.52 6.10
C TYR A 11 4.90 4.88 5.42
N ALA A 12 5.75 5.08 4.41
CA ALA A 12 5.77 6.31 3.64
C ALA A 12 4.69 6.29 2.57
N GLY A 13 3.93 7.38 2.45
CA GLY A 13 2.98 7.60 1.36
C GLY A 13 3.33 8.84 0.57
N VAL A 14 3.35 8.67 -0.74
CA VAL A 14 3.52 9.74 -1.73
C VAL A 14 2.27 9.85 -2.58
N ARG A 15 2.01 11.05 -3.09
CA ARG A 15 0.88 11.28 -4.00
C ARG A 15 1.27 10.80 -5.40
N ILE A 16 0.41 9.99 -6.00
CA ILE A 16 0.62 9.41 -7.33
C ILE A 16 -0.52 9.84 -8.23
N GLU A 17 -0.18 10.58 -9.29
CA GLU A 17 -1.12 11.00 -10.33
C GLU A 17 -0.92 10.16 -11.58
N ASN A 18 -1.99 10.03 -12.37
CA ASN A 18 -1.90 9.57 -13.74
C ASN A 18 -2.75 10.48 -14.64
N ILE A 19 -2.75 10.22 -15.95
CA ILE A 19 -3.50 11.02 -16.94
C ILE A 19 -5.04 10.98 -16.72
N SER A 20 -5.54 10.01 -15.96
CA SER A 20 -6.93 9.85 -15.59
C SER A 20 -7.14 10.32 -14.16
N TYR A 21 -7.47 11.60 -13.97
CA TYR A 21 -7.66 12.23 -12.66
C TYR A 21 -8.41 11.38 -11.61
N PRO A 22 -9.49 10.62 -11.94
CA PRO A 22 -10.19 9.74 -10.99
C PRO A 22 -9.34 8.61 -10.37
N LEU A 23 -8.15 8.33 -10.91
CA LEU A 23 -7.26 7.26 -10.45
C LEU A 23 -6.09 7.77 -9.60
N THR A 24 -6.05 9.07 -9.29
CA THR A 24 -5.07 9.64 -8.36
C THR A 24 -5.10 8.87 -7.03
N ILE A 25 -3.92 8.59 -6.49
CA ILE A 25 -3.74 8.02 -5.15
C ILE A 25 -3.15 9.13 -4.26
N PRO A 26 -3.93 9.71 -3.34
CA PRO A 26 -3.41 10.68 -2.38
C PRO A 26 -2.38 10.06 -1.45
N ALA A 27 -1.47 10.91 -0.94
CA ALA A 27 -0.40 10.45 -0.06
C ALA A 27 -0.91 9.74 1.21
N VAL A 28 -2.03 10.22 1.79
CA VAL A 28 -2.65 9.62 2.98
C VAL A 28 -3.22 8.24 2.65
N GLN A 29 -3.96 8.12 1.54
CA GLN A 29 -4.48 6.84 1.05
C GLN A 29 -3.34 5.86 0.81
N ALA A 30 -2.28 6.27 0.11
CA ALA A 30 -1.11 5.44 -0.13
C ALA A 30 -0.48 4.93 1.18
N ALA A 31 -0.16 5.82 2.13
CA ALA A 31 0.49 5.43 3.38
C ALA A 31 -0.36 4.46 4.21
N CYS A 32 -1.66 4.76 4.38
CA CYS A 32 -2.57 3.92 5.15
C CYS A 32 -2.78 2.57 4.47
N SER A 33 -2.95 2.53 3.15
CA SER A 33 -3.11 1.27 2.42
C SER A 33 -1.85 0.41 2.43
N ILE A 34 -0.65 1.02 2.38
CA ILE A 34 0.61 0.29 2.55
C ILE A 34 0.65 -0.34 3.95
N CYS A 35 0.37 0.43 5.01
CA CYS A 35 0.31 -0.06 6.39
C CYS A 35 -0.63 -1.27 6.54
N LEU A 36 -1.86 -1.14 6.04
CA LEU A 36 -2.88 -2.21 6.09
C LEU A 36 -2.46 -3.45 5.29
N SER A 37 -1.80 -3.25 4.14
CA SER A 37 -1.32 -4.35 3.30
C SER A 37 -0.21 -5.18 3.95
N GLU A 38 0.46 -4.62 4.96
CA GLU A 38 1.54 -5.27 5.75
C GLU A 38 1.00 -5.89 7.04
N LYS A 39 -0.32 -6.08 7.15
CA LYS A 39 -1.02 -6.59 8.34
C LYS A 39 -0.81 -5.73 9.60
N ASP A 40 -0.65 -4.43 9.40
CA ASP A 40 -0.55 -3.45 10.46
C ASP A 40 -1.77 -2.53 10.47
N THR A 41 -1.98 -1.79 11.55
CA THR A 41 -3.12 -0.87 11.70
C THR A 41 -2.62 0.56 11.86
N PRO A 42 -3.04 1.51 11.00
CA PRO A 42 -2.66 2.91 11.14
C PRO A 42 -2.97 3.47 12.55
N ALA A 43 -1.99 4.07 13.22
CA ALA A 43 -2.13 4.60 14.58
C ALA A 43 -1.78 6.09 14.68
N LYS A 44 -0.72 6.52 14.00
CA LYS A 44 -0.32 7.93 13.93
C LYS A 44 -0.02 8.33 12.49
N ILE A 45 -0.20 9.60 12.18
CA ILE A 45 0.23 10.18 10.91
C ILE A 45 1.07 11.42 11.16
N TYR A 46 2.23 11.46 10.50
CA TYR A 46 3.13 12.60 10.46
C TYR A 46 2.94 13.38 9.17
N VAL A 47 2.62 14.67 9.30
CA VAL A 47 2.33 15.59 8.18
C VAL A 47 3.08 16.90 8.36
N GLN A 48 3.41 17.58 7.26
CA GLN A 48 3.97 18.94 7.31
C GLN A 48 2.89 20.00 7.51
N ASN A 49 1.67 19.72 7.03
CA ASN A 49 0.48 20.54 7.23
C ASN A 49 -0.76 19.64 7.15
N ARG A 50 -1.92 20.17 7.55
CA ARG A 50 -3.19 19.41 7.58
C ARG A 50 -4.00 19.47 6.28
N GLU A 51 -3.50 20.14 5.24
CA GLU A 51 -4.19 20.31 3.96
C GLU A 51 -3.90 19.14 3.00
N LEU A 52 -3.95 17.92 3.52
CA LEU A 52 -3.77 16.71 2.72
C LEU A 52 -5.12 16.11 2.31
N GLU A 53 -5.23 15.76 1.04
CA GLU A 53 -6.42 15.10 0.49
C GLU A 53 -6.72 13.80 1.26
N GLN A 54 -7.99 13.63 1.61
CA GLN A 54 -8.52 12.52 2.40
C GLN A 54 -8.00 12.40 3.85
N LEU A 55 -7.20 13.34 4.36
CA LEU A 55 -6.67 13.26 5.74
C LEU A 55 -7.77 13.02 6.77
N ALA A 56 -8.83 13.84 6.75
CA ALA A 56 -9.92 13.75 7.71
C ALA A 56 -10.62 12.38 7.71
N PHE A 57 -10.79 11.76 6.54
CA PHE A 57 -11.39 10.44 6.45
C PHE A 57 -10.51 9.38 7.14
N TRP A 58 -9.25 9.28 6.73
CA TRP A 58 -8.35 8.23 7.22
C TRP A 58 -8.07 8.35 8.72
N THR A 59 -7.98 9.59 9.24
CA THR A 59 -7.77 9.81 10.67
C THR A 59 -8.97 9.41 11.51
N VAL A 60 -10.19 9.59 11.00
CA VAL A 60 -11.41 9.15 11.69
C VAL A 60 -11.57 7.64 11.58
N GLU A 61 -11.36 7.08 10.39
CA GLU A 61 -11.52 5.64 10.13
C GLU A 61 -10.68 4.78 11.09
N PHE A 62 -9.44 5.17 11.35
CA PHE A 62 -8.51 4.41 12.19
C PHE A 62 -8.20 5.07 13.53
N HIS A 63 -8.93 6.13 13.91
CA HIS A 63 -8.72 6.89 15.15
C HIS A 63 -7.26 7.36 15.33
N MET A 64 -6.66 7.84 14.25
CA MET A 64 -5.24 8.15 14.22
C MET A 64 -4.92 9.47 14.92
N GLU A 65 -3.79 9.50 15.62
CA GLU A 65 -3.19 10.74 16.10
C GLU A 65 -2.53 11.50 14.93
N VAL A 66 -2.83 12.80 14.80
CA VAL A 66 -2.22 13.66 13.77
C VAL A 66 -1.09 14.48 14.37
N ILE A 67 0.13 14.21 13.94
CA ILE A 67 1.35 14.90 14.36
C ILE A 67 1.82 15.80 13.22
N GLU A 68 1.74 17.11 13.43
CA GLU A 68 2.25 18.11 12.50
C GLU A 68 3.71 18.42 12.86
N THR A 69 4.64 18.19 11.93
CA THR A 69 6.08 18.32 12.19
C THR A 69 6.89 18.53 10.92
N ASP A 70 7.94 19.35 11.03
CA ASP A 70 8.98 19.51 9.99
C ASP A 70 10.10 18.47 10.11
N THR A 71 10.16 17.76 11.25
CA THR A 71 11.15 16.72 11.54
C THR A 71 10.45 15.38 11.74
N PRO A 72 9.95 14.74 10.66
CA PRO A 72 9.31 13.44 10.76
C PRO A 72 10.33 12.35 11.13
N PRO A 73 9.87 11.21 11.66
CA PRO A 73 10.74 10.07 11.93
C PRO A 73 11.42 9.56 10.64
N TYR A 74 12.59 8.96 10.81
CA TYR A 74 13.32 8.34 9.70
C TYR A 74 12.62 7.05 9.25
N VAL A 75 12.61 6.81 7.94
CA VAL A 75 12.09 5.60 7.32
C VAL A 75 13.20 4.99 6.46
N ASP A 76 13.52 3.73 6.70
CA ASP A 76 14.40 3.00 5.77
C ASP A 76 13.61 2.69 4.50
N ARG A 77 14.14 3.13 3.36
CA ARG A 77 13.47 2.95 2.08
C ARG A 77 13.47 1.49 1.66
N GLN A 78 14.41 0.67 2.12
CA GLN A 78 14.56 -0.72 1.67
C GLN A 78 13.53 -1.68 2.29
N ASP A 79 12.80 -1.27 3.33
CA ASP A 79 11.98 -2.17 4.16
C ASP A 79 10.88 -2.93 3.40
N LEU A 80 10.44 -2.42 2.25
CA LEU A 80 9.33 -2.99 1.47
C LEU A 80 9.73 -3.50 0.08
N GLN A 81 11.01 -3.40 -0.31
CA GLN A 81 11.52 -3.96 -1.56
C GLN A 81 12.09 -5.36 -1.30
N MET A 82 11.62 -6.34 -2.06
CA MET A 82 12.04 -7.73 -1.90
C MET A 82 12.92 -8.17 -3.05
N SER A 83 13.85 -9.08 -2.77
CA SER A 83 14.68 -9.73 -3.79
C SER A 83 14.24 -11.18 -3.98
N PRO A 84 14.07 -11.66 -5.22
CA PRO A 84 13.69 -13.05 -5.46
C PRO A 84 14.80 -14.00 -4.99
N SER A 85 14.44 -14.95 -4.14
CA SER A 85 15.34 -16.03 -3.72
C SER A 85 15.55 -17.08 -4.82
N SER A 86 16.53 -17.98 -4.65
CA SER A 86 16.80 -19.05 -5.62
C SER A 86 15.62 -20.02 -5.83
N SER A 87 14.72 -20.13 -4.86
CA SER A 87 13.50 -20.95 -4.91
C SER A 87 12.23 -20.13 -5.19
N PHE A 88 12.38 -18.88 -5.64
CA PHE A 88 11.26 -17.98 -5.87
C PHE A 88 10.31 -18.51 -6.94
N SER A 89 9.01 -18.53 -6.61
CA SER A 89 7.94 -18.90 -7.52
C SER A 89 6.85 -17.85 -7.43
N ILE A 90 6.62 -17.14 -8.54
CA ILE A 90 5.65 -16.05 -8.67
C ILE A 90 4.27 -16.50 -8.18
N LEU A 91 3.79 -17.65 -8.67
CA LEU A 91 2.47 -18.16 -8.31
C LEU A 91 2.37 -18.53 -6.82
N LYS A 92 3.44 -19.08 -6.24
CA LYS A 92 3.45 -19.43 -4.82
C LYS A 92 3.39 -18.17 -3.96
N GLU A 93 4.16 -17.14 -4.32
CA GLU A 93 4.20 -15.87 -3.59
C GLU A 93 2.86 -15.13 -3.68
N LEU A 94 2.31 -15.03 -4.89
CA LEU A 94 0.98 -14.45 -5.10
C LEU A 94 -0.09 -15.18 -4.27
N LYS A 95 -0.02 -16.51 -4.16
CA LYS A 95 -0.98 -17.29 -3.35
C LYS A 95 -0.81 -17.03 -1.85
N SER A 96 0.42 -16.93 -1.33
CA SER A 96 0.66 -16.60 0.09
C SER A 96 0.18 -15.20 0.46
N LEU A 97 0.23 -14.26 -0.49
CA LEU A 97 -0.20 -12.89 -0.25
C LEU A 97 -1.72 -12.73 -0.08
N LEU A 98 -2.54 -13.64 -0.63
CA LEU A 98 -4.00 -13.49 -0.57
C LEU A 98 -4.55 -13.42 0.87
N ASP A 99 -3.87 -14.03 1.83
CA ASP A 99 -4.24 -13.98 3.26
C ASP A 99 -3.87 -12.66 3.95
N GLN A 100 -3.28 -11.70 3.22
CA GLN A 100 -3.00 -10.35 3.72
C GLN A 100 -4.02 -9.31 3.21
N ALA A 101 -4.84 -9.65 2.22
CA ALA A 101 -5.83 -8.74 1.67
C ALA A 101 -6.84 -8.31 2.75
N VAL A 102 -7.19 -7.02 2.74
CA VAL A 102 -8.22 -6.46 3.62
C VAL A 102 -9.49 -6.31 2.80
N THR A 103 -10.41 -7.26 2.92
CA THR A 103 -11.60 -7.37 2.05
C THR A 103 -12.90 -7.40 2.85
N ILE A 104 -13.14 -6.37 3.66
CA ILE A 104 -14.28 -6.31 4.58
C ILE A 104 -15.64 -6.22 3.87
N ASN A 105 -15.67 -5.79 2.61
CA ASN A 105 -16.90 -5.60 1.85
C ASN A 105 -17.12 -6.71 0.82
N SER A 106 -16.08 -7.13 0.10
CA SER A 106 -16.23 -8.00 -1.07
C SER A 106 -15.97 -9.49 -0.83
N ASP A 107 -15.21 -9.87 0.20
CA ASP A 107 -14.63 -11.23 0.34
C ASP A 107 -13.91 -11.70 -0.96
N PHE A 108 -13.24 -10.75 -1.63
CA PHE A 108 -12.53 -10.97 -2.89
C PHE A 108 -11.05 -10.59 -2.77
N PRO A 109 -10.20 -11.49 -2.27
CA PRO A 109 -8.77 -11.21 -2.11
C PRO A 109 -8.04 -11.24 -3.45
N VAL A 110 -7.24 -10.22 -3.70
CA VAL A 110 -6.36 -10.07 -4.86
C VAL A 110 -4.95 -9.76 -4.37
N SER A 111 -3.95 -10.37 -4.99
CA SER A 111 -2.54 -10.09 -4.75
C SER A 111 -1.85 -9.65 -6.04
N ALA A 112 -0.78 -8.87 -5.89
CA ALA A 112 0.02 -8.36 -6.98
C ALA A 112 1.52 -8.38 -6.64
N LEU A 113 2.36 -8.60 -7.65
CA LEU A 113 3.80 -8.44 -7.59
C LEU A 113 4.24 -7.48 -8.69
N LEU A 114 4.84 -6.35 -8.31
CA LEU A 114 5.43 -5.38 -9.21
C LEU A 114 6.94 -5.55 -9.25
N PHE A 115 7.47 -6.01 -10.38
CA PHE A 115 8.90 -6.23 -10.56
C PHE A 115 9.62 -4.97 -11.07
N THR A 116 10.80 -4.73 -10.53
CA THR A 116 11.78 -3.73 -10.99
C THR A 116 13.04 -4.45 -11.48
N LYS A 117 14.10 -3.70 -11.79
CA LYS A 117 15.41 -4.28 -12.07
C LYS A 117 16.14 -4.75 -10.80
N GLN A 118 15.76 -4.23 -9.63
CA GLN A 118 16.42 -4.46 -8.34
C GLN A 118 15.69 -5.50 -7.48
N GLY A 119 14.41 -5.74 -7.73
CA GLY A 119 13.59 -6.61 -6.90
C GLY A 119 12.13 -6.59 -7.31
N TYR A 120 11.25 -6.74 -6.33
CA TYR A 120 9.81 -6.60 -6.51
C TYR A 120 9.12 -6.02 -5.28
N PHE A 121 7.92 -5.49 -5.48
CA PHE A 121 7.03 -4.99 -4.42
C PHE A 121 5.74 -5.79 -4.41
N GLU A 122 5.30 -6.14 -3.22
CA GLU A 122 4.07 -6.89 -3.00
C GLU A 122 2.88 -5.95 -2.80
N GLY A 123 1.72 -6.35 -3.28
CA GLY A 123 0.47 -5.64 -3.05
C GLY A 123 -0.68 -6.59 -2.81
N VAL A 124 -1.62 -6.16 -1.98
CA VAL A 124 -2.93 -6.79 -1.78
C VAL A 124 -3.99 -5.72 -1.78
N ASN A 125 -5.22 -6.05 -2.18
CA ASN A 125 -6.28 -5.07 -2.14
C ASN A 125 -6.64 -4.73 -0.68
N VAL A 126 -6.93 -3.45 -0.47
CA VAL A 126 -7.32 -2.90 0.82
C VAL A 126 -8.65 -2.20 0.68
N GLU A 127 -9.64 -2.66 1.44
CA GLU A 127 -10.97 -2.09 1.56
C GLU A 127 -11.14 -1.43 2.93
N VAL A 128 -11.91 -0.36 2.94
CA VAL A 128 -12.26 0.41 4.15
C VAL A 128 -13.76 0.65 4.17
N SER A 129 -14.27 1.33 5.19
CA SER A 129 -15.72 1.62 5.33
C SER A 129 -16.31 2.31 4.09
N ASP A 130 -15.54 3.20 3.47
CA ASP A 130 -15.90 3.86 2.20
C ASP A 130 -15.29 3.10 1.01
N TRP A 131 -16.13 2.41 0.25
CA TRP A 131 -15.75 1.62 -0.91
C TRP A 131 -15.00 2.42 -1.99
N THR A 132 -15.17 3.75 -2.06
CA THR A 132 -14.48 4.61 -3.03
C THR A 132 -13.03 4.90 -2.66
N LYS A 133 -12.64 4.63 -1.39
CA LYS A 133 -11.30 4.88 -0.84
C LYS A 133 -10.49 3.61 -0.67
N GLY A 134 -11.07 2.46 -0.99
CA GLY A 134 -10.31 1.22 -1.16
C GLY A 134 -9.33 1.32 -2.33
N ILE A 135 -8.35 0.43 -2.34
CA ILE A 135 -7.29 0.40 -3.35
C ILE A 135 -7.01 -1.04 -3.78
N CYS A 136 -6.84 -1.24 -5.09
CA CYS A 136 -6.53 -2.55 -5.68
C CYS A 136 -5.09 -2.97 -5.34
N ALA A 137 -4.82 -4.28 -5.42
CA ALA A 137 -3.53 -4.87 -5.08
C ALA A 137 -2.37 -4.26 -5.89
N GLU A 138 -2.57 -4.07 -7.19
CA GLU A 138 -1.60 -3.48 -8.11
C GLU A 138 -1.24 -2.05 -7.71
N ARG A 139 -2.25 -1.28 -7.29
CA ARG A 139 -2.07 0.11 -6.88
C ARG A 139 -1.35 0.21 -5.53
N VAL A 140 -1.51 -0.77 -4.64
CA VAL A 140 -0.69 -0.88 -3.42
C VAL A 140 0.76 -1.19 -3.77
N ALA A 141 1.02 -2.17 -4.64
CA ALA A 141 2.38 -2.51 -5.07
C ALA A 141 3.09 -1.31 -5.73
N ILE A 142 2.37 -0.58 -6.59
CA ILE A 142 2.82 0.69 -7.19
C ILE A 142 3.11 1.74 -6.10
N SER A 143 2.23 1.87 -5.11
CA SER A 143 2.41 2.84 -4.02
C SER A 143 3.67 2.57 -3.21
N LYS A 144 3.97 1.30 -2.91
CA LYS A 144 5.23 0.91 -2.24
C LYS A 144 6.44 1.25 -3.10
N ALA A 145 6.40 0.95 -4.39
CA ALA A 145 7.51 1.24 -5.30
C ALA A 145 7.80 2.74 -5.39
N PHE A 146 6.78 3.58 -5.57
CA PHE A 146 6.95 5.03 -5.59
C PHE A 146 7.41 5.60 -4.25
N ALA A 147 6.92 5.06 -3.13
CA ALA A 147 7.38 5.45 -1.79
C ALA A 147 8.85 5.09 -1.54
N HIS A 148 9.32 3.96 -2.09
CA HIS A 148 10.73 3.57 -2.14
C HIS A 148 11.56 4.52 -3.03
N GLY A 149 10.94 5.05 -4.09
CA GLY A 149 11.58 5.91 -5.10
C GLY A 149 11.84 5.19 -6.43
N ASP A 150 11.33 3.98 -6.61
CA ASP A 150 11.44 3.23 -7.85
C ASP A 150 10.37 3.65 -8.85
N THR A 151 10.80 3.86 -10.10
CA THR A 151 9.93 4.29 -11.21
C THR A 151 10.16 3.51 -12.50
N ASP A 152 11.09 2.55 -12.50
CA ASP A 152 11.44 1.70 -13.65
C ASP A 152 10.91 0.27 -13.42
N PHE A 153 9.72 0.02 -13.95
CA PHE A 153 8.98 -1.23 -13.76
C PHE A 153 9.13 -2.15 -14.97
N THR A 154 9.31 -3.44 -14.72
CA THR A 154 9.54 -4.44 -15.78
C THR A 154 8.32 -5.33 -16.02
N LYS A 155 7.58 -5.68 -14.96
CA LYS A 155 6.45 -6.61 -15.05
C LYS A 155 5.50 -6.46 -13.85
N MET A 156 4.21 -6.69 -14.08
CA MET A 156 3.19 -6.85 -13.03
C MET A 156 2.57 -8.23 -13.16
N GLU A 157 2.47 -8.96 -12.05
CA GLU A 157 1.76 -10.24 -11.95
C GLU A 157 0.63 -10.10 -10.93
N VAL A 158 -0.56 -10.62 -11.21
CA VAL A 158 -1.75 -10.45 -10.38
C VAL A 158 -2.45 -11.80 -10.23
N HIS A 159 -2.99 -12.08 -9.04
CA HIS A 159 -3.70 -13.32 -8.76
C HIS A 159 -4.89 -13.10 -7.82
N THR A 160 -5.89 -13.99 -7.92
CA THR A 160 -7.05 -14.08 -7.03
C THR A 160 -7.45 -15.54 -6.89
N ARG A 161 -8.15 -15.88 -5.79
CA ARG A 161 -8.72 -17.23 -5.57
C ARG A 161 -9.94 -17.48 -6.43
N LYS A 162 -10.77 -16.45 -6.63
CA LYS A 162 -12.07 -16.52 -7.28
C LYS A 162 -11.94 -15.81 -8.62
N GLY A 163 -12.03 -16.54 -9.74
CA GLY A 163 -11.85 -15.93 -11.07
C GLY A 163 -11.16 -16.80 -12.12
N GLU A 164 -10.70 -18.01 -11.76
CA GLU A 164 -10.45 -19.04 -12.77
C GLU A 164 -11.80 -19.40 -13.41
N PHE A 165 -12.01 -18.98 -14.66
CA PHE A 165 -13.10 -19.50 -15.48
C PHE A 165 -12.81 -21.00 -15.68
N SER A 166 -13.57 -21.87 -15.01
CA SER A 166 -13.67 -23.29 -15.34
C SER A 166 -14.49 -23.50 -16.59
#